data_AF-A0A4U3CHK3-F1
#
_entry.id   AF-A0A4U3CHK3-F1
#
_cell.length_a   1.000
_cell.length_b   1.000
_cell.length_c   1.000
_cell.angle_alpha   90.00
_cell.angle_beta   90.00
_cell.angle_gamma   90.00
#
_symmetry.space_group_name_H-M   'P 1'
#
loop_
_entity.id
_entity.type
_entity.pdbx_description
1 polymer ?
#
loop_
_entity_poly.entity_id
_entity_poly.type
_entity_poly.pdbx_seq_one_letter_code
_entity_poly.pdbx_strand_id
1 'polypeptide(L)' 'MLAVLGVTAYRAGFERPRAVLGAQPESIGRALTWVLPNPSGLNAHVQLPDLARSYGELRRA' A
#
# COMPACT_ATOMS: atom_id res chain seq x y z
N MET A 1 -9.08 2.27 9.31
CA MET A 1 -8.24 2.23 8.09
C MET A 1 -7.31 1.03 8.18
N LEU A 2 -7.05 0.37 7.06
CA LEU A 2 -6.10 -0.73 6.91
C LEU A 2 -5.06 -0.33 5.87
N ALA A 3 -3.77 -0.46 6.20
CA ALA A 3 -2.66 -0.25 5.26
C ALA A 3 -1.88 -1.56 5.10
N VAL A 4 -1.78 -2.06 3.88
CA VAL A 4 -1.01 -3.26 3.54
C VAL A 4 0.31 -2.84 2.90
N LEU A 5 1.43 -3.31 3.45
CA LEU A 5 2.77 -2.93 3.00
C LEU A 5 3.30 -3.94 1.97
N GLY A 6 3.10 -3.62 0.69
CA GLY A 6 3.53 -4.42 -0.44
C GLY A 6 2.38 -4.80 -1.37
N VAL A 7 2.45 -4.34 -2.62
CA VAL A 7 1.40 -4.59 -3.62
C VAL A 7 1.25 -6.07 -3.96
N THR A 8 2.33 -6.84 -4.04
CA THR A 8 2.27 -8.28 -4.35
C THR A 8 1.52 -9.06 -3.26
N ALA A 9 1.79 -8.75 -1.99
CA ALA A 9 1.11 -9.39 -0.87
C ALA A 9 -0.40 -9.07 -0.87
N TYR A 10 -0.76 -7.81 -1.15
CA TYR A 10 -2.16 -7.41 -1.28
C TYR A 10 -2.86 -8.13 -2.46
N ARG A 11 -2.22 -8.14 -3.64
CA ARG A 11 -2.76 -8.80 -4.85
C ARG A 11 -3.06 -10.28 -4.60
N ALA A 12 -2.12 -10.99 -3.96
CA ALA A 12 -2.26 -12.41 -3.67
C ALA A 12 -3.26 -12.69 -2.54
N GLY A 13 -3.18 -11.94 -1.42
CA GLY A 13 -4.00 -12.19 -0.23
C GLY A 13 -5.47 -11.79 -0.37
N PHE A 14 -5.79 -10.88 -1.29
CA PHE A 14 -7.15 -10.37 -1.50
C PHE A 14 -7.70 -10.60 -2.92
N GLU A 15 -7.00 -11.40 -3.74
CA GLU A 15 -7.41 -11.71 -5.13
C GLU A 15 -7.68 -10.44 -5.96
N ARG A 16 -6.74 -9.49 -5.89
CA ARG A 16 -6.81 -8.20 -6.59
C ARG A 16 -5.65 -8.03 -7.56
N PRO A 17 -5.54 -8.81 -8.66
CA PRO A 17 -4.32 -8.88 -9.49
C PRO A 17 -3.90 -7.54 -10.11
N ARG A 18 -4.82 -6.59 -10.28
CA ARG A 18 -4.58 -5.26 -10.86
C ARG A 18 -4.46 -4.12 -9.84
N ALA A 19 -4.43 -4.43 -8.55
CA ALA A 19 -4.29 -3.41 -7.50
C ALA A 19 -2.99 -2.60 -7.68
N VAL A 20 -3.05 -1.31 -7.38
CA VAL A 20 -1.93 -0.37 -7.46
C VAL A 20 -1.60 0.19 -6.08
N LEU A 21 -0.49 0.90 -5.94
CA LEU A 21 -0.17 1.61 -4.69
C LEU A 21 -1.15 2.77 -4.46
N GLY A 22 -1.40 3.10 -3.19
CA GLY A 22 -2.30 4.15 -2.75
C GLY A 22 -3.63 3.63 -2.19
N ALA A 23 -4.61 4.52 -2.10
CA ALA A 23 -5.97 4.20 -1.69
C ALA A 23 -6.60 3.21 -2.69
N GLN A 24 -7.24 2.17 -2.16
CA GLN A 24 -8.01 1.24 -2.99
C GLN A 24 -9.48 1.67 -3.02
N PRO A 25 -10.18 1.45 -4.15
CA PRO A 25 -11.61 1.73 -4.22
C PRO A 25 -12.43 0.80 -3.33
N GLU A 26 -11.94 -0.42 -3.07
CA GLU A 26 -12.61 -1.37 -2.18
C GLU A 26 -12.15 -1.24 -0.71
N SER A 27 -13.13 -1.34 0.19
CA SER A 27 -12.87 -1.51 1.62
C SER A 27 -12.73 -2.99 1.99
N ILE A 28 -11.89 -3.27 2.99
CA ILE A 28 -11.86 -4.58 3.65
C ILE A 28 -12.71 -4.47 4.91
N GLY A 29 -13.87 -5.13 4.88
CA GLY A 29 -14.91 -4.93 5.89
C GLY A 29 -15.40 -3.48 5.88
N ARG A 30 -15.27 -2.78 7.02
CA ARG A 30 -15.61 -1.35 7.15
C ARG A 30 -14.40 -0.41 7.05
N ALA A 31 -13.20 -0.97 6.83
CA ALA A 31 -11.98 -0.18 6.82
C ALA A 31 -11.66 0.31 5.40
N LEU A 32 -11.41 1.62 5.27
CA LEU A 32 -10.73 2.17 4.09
C LEU A 32 -9.38 1.47 3.93
N THR A 33 -9.10 1.00 2.72
CA THR A 33 -7.94 0.17 2.41
C THR A 33 -6.90 0.96 1.64
N TRP A 34 -5.66 0.83 2.06
CA TRP A 34 -4.50 1.40 1.39
C TRP A 34 -3.45 0.33 1.13
N VAL A 35 -2.74 0.47 0.01
CA VAL A 35 -1.59 -0.36 -0.33
C VAL A 35 -0.37 0.53 -0.43
N LEU A 36 0.62 0.30 0.39
CA LEU A 36 1.85 1.10 0.44
C LEU A 36 3.04 0.28 -0.03
N PRO A 37 4.12 0.93 -0.50
CA PRO A 37 5.40 0.26 -0.71
C PRO A 37 5.94 -0.36 0.58
N ASN A 38 6.56 -1.54 0.46
CA ASN A 38 7.19 -2.24 1.58
C ASN A 38 8.49 -1.51 1.98
N PRO A 39 8.66 -1.12 3.27
CA PRO A 39 9.81 -0.35 3.74
C PRO A 39 11.08 -1.18 3.97
N SER A 40 11.03 -2.51 3.76
CA SER A 40 12.20 -3.37 3.88
C SER A 40 13.33 -2.92 2.98
N GLY A 41 14.55 -2.85 3.51
CA GLY A 41 15.76 -2.48 2.75
C GLY A 41 16.14 -3.48 1.65
N LEU A 42 15.51 -4.66 1.62
CA LEU A 42 15.62 -5.60 0.50
C LEU A 42 14.88 -5.11 -0.76
N ASN A 43 13.98 -4.14 -0.61
CA ASN A 43 13.21 -3.56 -1.72
C ASN A 43 13.98 -2.41 -2.37
N ALA A 44 15.03 -2.74 -3.13
CA ALA A 44 15.93 -1.78 -3.76
C ALA A 44 15.25 -0.81 -4.75
N HIS A 45 14.01 -1.12 -5.18
CA HIS A 45 13.25 -0.33 -6.14
C HIS A 45 12.51 0.86 -5.52
N VAL A 46 12.48 0.99 -4.19
CA VAL A 46 11.79 2.09 -3.51
C VAL A 46 12.79 2.84 -2.64
N GLN A 47 12.97 4.14 -2.92
CA GLN A 47 13.87 4.98 -2.15
C GLN A 47 13.14 5.62 -0.96
N LEU A 48 13.90 6.08 0.04
CA LEU A 48 13.33 6.72 1.23
C LEU A 48 12.37 7.89 0.92
N PRO A 49 12.63 8.76 -0.07
CA PRO A 49 11.69 9.81 -0.45
C PRO A 49 10.34 9.29 -0.96
N ASP A 50 10.32 8.15 -1.66
CA ASP A 50 9.07 7.53 -2.13
C ASP A 50 8.25 6.97 -0.98
N LEU A 51 8.91 6.32 -0.02
CA LEU A 51 8.28 5.89 1.23
C LEU A 51 7.68 7.09 1.96
N ALA A 52 8.46 8.15 2.16
CA ALA A 52 7.99 9.35 2.85
C ALA A 52 6.77 9.98 2.15
N ARG A 53 6.77 10.03 0.81
CA ARG A 53 5.65 10.54 0.02
C ARG A 53 4.39 9.69 0.20
N SER A 54 4.46 8.37 -0.04
CA SER A 54 3.28 7.48 0.05
C SER A 54 2.71 7.41 1.48
N TYR A 55 3.57 7.39 2.50
CA TYR A 55 3.11 7.37 3.89
C TYR A 55 2.56 8.73 4.32
N GLY A 56 3.11 9.81 3.78
CA GLY A 56 2.57 11.16 3.95
C GLY A 56 1.19 11.34 3.31
N GLU A 57 0.95 10.74 2.15
CA GLU A 57 -0.38 10.70 1.51
C GLU A 57 -1.39 9.98 2.39
N LEU A 58 -1.04 8.80 2.93
CA LEU A 58 -1.88 8.07 3.88
C LEU A 58 -2.25 8.93 5.09
N ARG A 59 -1.28 9.66 5.67
CA ARG A 59 -1.49 10.50 6.85
C ARG A 59 -2.47 11.66 6.61
N ARG A 60 -2.55 12.18 5.38
CA ARG A 60 -3.40 13.32 5.03
C ARG A 60 -4.84 12.93 4.68
N ALA A 61 -5.06 11.66 4.38
CA ALA A 61 -6.37 11.10 4.05
C ALA A 61 -7.15 10.71 5.32
#